data_AF-A0A2A9A136-F1
#
_entry.id   AF-A0A2A9A136-F1
#
_cell.length_a   1.000
_cell.length_b   1.000
_cell.length_c   1.000
_cell.angle_alpha   90.00
_cell.angle_beta   90.00
_cell.angle_gamma   90.00
#
_symmetry.space_group_name_H-M   'P 1'
#
loop_
_entity.id
_entity.type
_entity.pdbx_description
1 polymer ?
#
loop_
_entity_poly.entity_id
_entity_poly.type
_entity_poly.pdbx_seq_one_letter_code
_entity_poly.pdbx_strand_id
1 'polypeptide(L)'
;MQDFRLTDNLLGLINLRFKYLDNLEGRELFLELIPLRDFLLSTPQFLGVITKSNIELENENNQFIKVEQGVKDELKSLKDSLVSMCPELDDTNYKGNQKSIEMGVDPNYIHTFKRFENLLNNINVGIDKGISIEASGRYNNQRNTKKALDILISKFHHMEQELKSNKQIKSEDICFFNLSLQNVINRYDYAYKKLVNYQNVSFSSSMDYINRIVKEINPQLPIYNSMEDLTEMFQLYTSQPALFEHVRKCVYNDTKPSIEVVQEVRKHLKRVHYGILNGITQNLLHEQVISKYKTRCMWYDKERTRSLLFDKNGEYIRGKEDTLVKDMARYLFDNGYPVLFHVQTENLQTDLMDPSQKYPLLIEGKAYTGSSESTLIRGIAQLHAYMNNFETTHYYIPVAYYVVFRLSGPVYDFPKEIVTNRYRIIPVIIDLGDSSVSGSKQENPPVSIKYEKIIHQIEEINNIK
;
A
#
# COMPACT_ATOMS: atom_id res chain seq x y z
N MET A 1 7.21 -35.76 14.43
CA MET A 1 7.48 -34.88 13.28
C MET A 1 7.45 -33.45 13.78
N GLN A 2 8.59 -32.77 13.83
CA GLN A 2 8.62 -31.33 14.10
C GLN A 2 8.03 -30.62 12.87
N ASP A 3 6.83 -30.07 13.04
CA ASP A 3 6.16 -29.23 12.04
C ASP A 3 6.89 -27.88 12.01
N PHE A 4 8.07 -27.85 11.38
CA PHE A 4 8.78 -26.61 11.07
C PHE A 4 7.99 -25.88 10.00
N ARG A 5 7.04 -25.04 10.42
CA ARG A 5 6.48 -24.03 9.54
C ARG A 5 7.62 -23.08 9.20
N LEU A 6 7.92 -22.94 7.91
CA LEU A 6 8.95 -22.02 7.38
C LEU A 6 8.80 -20.59 7.95
N THR A 7 7.57 -20.23 8.32
CA THR A 7 7.17 -18.99 8.98
C THR A 7 7.70 -18.83 10.41
N ASP A 8 7.85 -19.89 11.22
CA ASP A 8 8.38 -19.77 12.59
C ASP A 8 9.88 -19.44 12.58
N ASN A 9 10.64 -20.07 11.67
CA ASN A 9 12.05 -19.75 11.44
C ASN A 9 12.23 -18.33 10.88
N LEU A 10 11.32 -17.90 9.99
CA LEU A 10 11.36 -16.57 9.39
C LEU A 10 11.04 -15.47 10.43
N LEU A 11 10.05 -15.69 11.30
CA LEU A 11 9.72 -14.81 12.41
C LEU A 11 10.87 -14.71 13.43
N GLY A 12 11.52 -15.84 13.74
CA GLY A 12 12.72 -15.85 14.56
C GLY A 12 13.85 -15.02 13.94
N LEU A 13 14.12 -15.23 12.64
CA LEU A 13 15.19 -14.55 11.92
C LEU A 13 14.97 -13.04 11.83
N ILE A 14 13.74 -12.58 11.53
CA ILE A 14 13.45 -11.15 11.44
C ILE A 14 13.57 -10.46 12.81
N ASN A 15 13.10 -11.12 13.88
CA ASN A 15 13.24 -10.62 15.25
C ASN A 15 14.71 -10.50 15.66
N LEU A 16 15.53 -11.49 15.33
CA LEU A 16 16.97 -11.45 15.59
C LEU A 16 17.66 -10.32 14.83
N ARG A 17 17.32 -10.11 13.55
CA ARG A 17 17.89 -9.01 12.75
C ARG A 17 17.53 -7.64 13.32
N PHE A 18 16.27 -7.39 13.67
CA PHE A 18 15.89 -6.10 14.28
C PHE A 18 16.50 -5.92 15.67
N LYS A 19 16.58 -6.98 16.48
CA LYS A 19 17.28 -6.93 17.77
C LYS A 19 18.77 -6.62 17.61
N TYR A 20 19.42 -7.15 16.57
CA TYR A 20 20.81 -6.84 16.25
C TYR A 20 20.97 -5.36 15.88
N LEU A 21 20.14 -4.84 14.97
CA LEU A 21 20.12 -3.42 14.60
C LEU A 21 19.87 -2.50 15.80
N ASP A 22 19.03 -2.92 16.75
CA ASP A 22 18.77 -2.17 17.97
C ASP A 22 20.03 -1.97 18.83
N ASN A 23 21.03 -2.84 18.74
CA ASN A 23 22.29 -2.72 19.50
C ASN A 23 23.40 -1.96 18.75
N LEU A 24 23.22 -1.66 17.47
CA LEU A 24 24.23 -0.96 16.67
C LEU A 24 24.16 0.54 16.86
N GLU A 25 25.29 1.23 16.75
CA GLU A 25 25.39 2.68 16.83
C GLU A 25 26.21 3.27 15.68
N GLY A 26 26.08 4.59 15.50
CA GLY A 26 26.93 5.33 14.57
C GLY A 26 26.86 4.82 13.13
N ARG A 27 28.03 4.70 12.51
CA ARG A 27 28.21 4.27 11.13
C ARG A 27 27.69 2.85 10.85
N GLU A 28 27.86 1.94 11.80
CA GLU A 28 27.47 0.52 11.64
C GLU A 28 25.96 0.38 11.45
N LEU A 29 25.16 1.14 12.21
CA LEU A 29 23.71 1.15 12.08
C LEU A 29 23.28 1.48 10.64
N PHE A 30 23.88 2.50 10.02
CA PHE A 30 23.52 2.92 8.67
C PHE A 30 23.95 1.92 7.60
N LEU A 31 25.13 1.34 7.73
CA LEU A 31 25.62 0.32 6.80
C LEU A 31 24.74 -0.93 6.82
N GLU A 32 24.26 -1.33 7.99
CA GLU A 32 23.39 -2.50 8.17
C GLU A 32 21.94 -2.29 7.66
N LEU A 33 21.57 -1.05 7.28
CA LEU A 33 20.31 -0.80 6.58
C LEU A 33 20.28 -1.41 5.17
N ILE A 34 21.44 -1.51 4.50
CA ILE A 34 21.57 -2.09 3.16
C ILE A 34 21.20 -3.59 3.18
N PRO A 35 21.91 -4.46 3.93
CA PRO A 35 21.59 -5.88 3.98
C PRO A 35 20.22 -6.17 4.61
N LEU A 36 19.70 -5.29 5.47
CA LEU A 36 18.31 -5.39 5.95
C LEU A 36 17.32 -5.16 4.81
N ARG A 37 17.45 -4.05 4.07
CA ARG A 37 16.59 -3.70 2.94
C ARG A 37 16.59 -4.83 1.92
N ASP A 38 17.77 -5.29 1.51
CA ASP A 38 17.89 -6.30 0.47
C ASP A 38 17.25 -7.62 0.92
N PHE A 39 17.44 -8.02 2.18
CA PHE A 39 16.76 -9.18 2.77
C PHE A 39 15.22 -9.04 2.78
N LEU A 40 14.70 -7.85 3.14
CA LEU A 40 13.27 -7.58 3.13
C LEU A 40 12.67 -7.62 1.72
N LEU A 41 13.39 -7.11 0.73
CA LEU A 41 12.93 -7.06 -0.66
C LEU A 41 13.13 -8.40 -1.40
N SER A 42 14.12 -9.20 -1.01
CA SER A 42 14.41 -10.50 -1.64
C SER A 42 13.55 -11.64 -1.10
N THR A 43 12.85 -11.44 0.02
CA THR A 43 12.03 -12.47 0.65
C THR A 43 10.57 -12.28 0.27
N PRO A 44 9.96 -13.20 -0.50
CA PRO A 44 8.60 -13.03 -1.03
C PRO A 44 7.53 -12.72 0.03
N GLN A 45 7.64 -13.31 1.21
CA GLN A 45 6.71 -13.09 2.34
C GLN A 45 6.73 -11.64 2.83
N PHE A 46 7.91 -11.03 2.92
CA PHE A 46 8.06 -9.63 3.32
C PHE A 46 7.71 -8.70 2.17
N LEU A 47 8.14 -9.03 0.95
CA LEU A 47 7.86 -8.23 -0.24
C LEU A 47 6.35 -8.05 -0.46
N GLY A 48 5.54 -9.10 -0.33
CA GLY A 48 4.09 -8.99 -0.44
C GLY A 48 3.48 -8.04 0.60
N VAL A 49 3.97 -8.06 1.85
CA VAL A 49 3.55 -7.13 2.90
C VAL A 49 3.97 -5.70 2.56
N ILE A 50 5.16 -5.52 2.01
CA ILE A 50 5.70 -4.21 1.59
C ILE A 50 4.89 -3.63 0.45
N THR A 51 4.69 -4.40 -0.62
CA THR A 51 3.91 -3.99 -1.80
C THR A 51 2.51 -3.58 -1.40
N LYS A 52 1.82 -4.37 -0.56
CA LYS A 52 0.48 -4.03 -0.07
C LYS A 52 0.45 -2.65 0.60
N SER A 53 1.33 -2.45 1.56
CA SER A 53 1.33 -1.20 2.32
C SER A 53 1.76 -0.01 1.44
N ASN A 54 2.57 -0.22 0.41
CA ASN A 54 2.96 0.83 -0.54
C ASN A 54 1.75 1.27 -1.38
N ILE A 55 0.94 0.31 -1.84
CA ILE A 55 -0.33 0.59 -2.53
C ILE A 55 -1.27 1.40 -1.63
N GLU A 56 -1.37 1.07 -0.34
CA GLU A 56 -2.18 1.86 0.61
C GLU A 56 -1.68 3.31 0.75
N LEU A 57 -0.36 3.51 0.85
CA LEU A 57 0.25 4.83 0.91
C LEU A 57 0.02 5.64 -0.37
N GLU A 58 0.17 5.00 -1.53
CA GLU A 58 -0.10 5.60 -2.83
C GLU A 58 -1.57 6.03 -2.95
N ASN A 59 -2.49 5.18 -2.50
CA ASN A 59 -3.92 5.49 -2.48
C ASN A 59 -4.26 6.70 -1.60
N GLU A 60 -3.68 6.80 -0.40
CA GLU A 60 -3.85 7.96 0.48
C GLU A 60 -3.26 9.24 -0.13
N ASN A 61 -2.09 9.15 -0.78
CA ASN A 61 -1.52 10.26 -1.54
C ASN A 61 -2.45 10.70 -2.69
N ASN A 62 -2.99 9.75 -3.45
CA ASN A 62 -3.89 10.01 -4.57
C ASN A 62 -5.21 10.63 -4.11
N GLN A 63 -5.77 10.18 -2.97
CA GLN A 63 -6.93 10.82 -2.35
C GLN A 63 -6.64 12.27 -1.97
N PHE A 64 -5.49 12.53 -1.35
CA PHE A 64 -5.09 13.89 -1.01
C PHE A 64 -4.91 14.77 -2.25
N ILE A 65 -4.26 14.27 -3.31
CA ILE A 65 -4.06 15.00 -4.58
C ILE A 65 -5.41 15.36 -5.21
N LYS A 66 -6.40 14.46 -5.18
CA LYS A 66 -7.75 14.76 -5.67
C LYS A 66 -8.41 15.90 -4.89
N VAL A 67 -8.33 15.87 -3.56
CA VAL A 67 -8.84 16.95 -2.71
C VAL A 67 -8.09 18.26 -2.98
N GLU A 68 -6.76 18.19 -3.08
CA GLU A 68 -5.92 19.35 -3.36
C GLU A 68 -6.27 19.99 -4.70
N GLN A 69 -6.51 19.21 -5.75
CA GLN A 69 -6.94 19.73 -7.05
C GLN A 69 -8.30 20.41 -6.97
N GLY A 70 -9.29 19.78 -6.31
CA GLY A 70 -10.60 20.41 -6.10
C GLY A 70 -10.52 21.71 -5.29
N VAL A 71 -9.63 21.76 -4.30
CA VAL A 71 -9.35 22.99 -3.53
C VAL A 71 -8.71 24.06 -4.43
N LYS A 72 -7.75 23.71 -5.28
CA LYS A 72 -7.14 24.69 -6.22
C LYS A 72 -8.19 25.33 -7.14
N ASP A 73 -9.16 24.55 -7.62
CA ASP A 73 -10.22 25.06 -8.50
C ASP A 73 -11.21 25.95 -7.73
N GLU A 74 -11.57 25.58 -6.50
CA GLU A 74 -12.39 26.43 -5.62
C GLU A 74 -11.67 27.71 -5.20
N LEU A 75 -10.36 27.67 -4.97
CA LEU A 75 -9.56 28.87 -4.69
C LEU A 75 -9.62 29.87 -5.84
N LYS A 76 -9.58 29.42 -7.10
CA LYS A 76 -9.73 30.30 -8.28
C LYS A 76 -11.11 30.95 -8.28
N SER A 77 -12.17 30.18 -8.06
CA SER A 77 -13.54 30.69 -8.00
C SER A 77 -13.73 31.70 -6.86
N LEU A 78 -13.16 31.44 -5.69
CA LEU A 78 -13.17 32.39 -4.57
C LEU A 78 -12.36 33.64 -4.88
N LYS A 79 -11.20 33.54 -5.52
CA LYS A 79 -10.43 34.70 -5.97
C LYS A 79 -11.27 35.59 -6.89
N ASP A 80 -11.90 35.00 -7.91
CA ASP A 80 -12.73 35.73 -8.87
C ASP A 80 -13.95 36.38 -8.17
N SER A 81 -14.57 35.67 -7.22
CA SER A 81 -15.66 36.23 -6.41
C SER A 81 -15.19 37.40 -5.54
N LEU A 82 -13.99 37.32 -4.95
CA LEU A 82 -13.44 38.37 -4.11
C LEU A 82 -13.11 39.63 -4.93
N VAL A 83 -12.53 39.45 -6.11
CA VAL A 83 -12.25 40.53 -7.07
C VAL A 83 -13.55 41.17 -7.58
N SER A 84 -14.60 40.39 -7.81
CA SER A 84 -15.92 40.92 -8.18
C SER A 84 -16.53 41.80 -7.08
N MET A 85 -16.35 41.42 -5.81
CA MET A 85 -16.79 42.21 -4.65
C MET A 85 -15.95 43.46 -4.43
N CYS A 86 -14.64 43.40 -4.72
CA CYS A 86 -13.64 44.41 -4.39
C CYS A 86 -12.54 44.45 -5.49
N PRO A 87 -12.82 45.10 -6.65
CA PRO A 87 -11.92 45.10 -7.81
C PRO A 87 -10.54 45.68 -7.54
N GLU A 88 -10.42 46.61 -6.59
CA GLU A 88 -9.18 47.25 -6.16
C GLU A 88 -8.14 46.29 -5.57
N LEU A 89 -8.56 45.11 -5.12
CA LEU A 89 -7.65 44.08 -4.61
C LEU A 89 -6.97 43.28 -5.72
N ASP A 90 -7.41 43.43 -6.98
CA ASP A 90 -6.86 42.71 -8.11
C ASP A 90 -5.48 43.24 -8.54
N ASP A 91 -4.45 42.58 -8.03
CA ASP A 91 -3.05 42.79 -8.41
C ASP A 91 -2.49 41.61 -9.21
N THR A 92 -3.34 40.91 -9.98
CA THR A 92 -2.92 39.84 -10.89
C THR A 92 -1.85 40.32 -11.89
N ASN A 93 -1.86 41.61 -12.24
CA ASN A 93 -0.90 42.24 -13.15
C ASN A 93 0.29 42.91 -12.44
N TYR A 94 0.58 42.57 -11.18
CA TYR A 94 1.69 43.15 -10.42
C TYR A 94 3.02 43.14 -11.21
N LYS A 95 3.61 44.33 -11.42
CA LYS A 95 4.86 44.57 -12.18
C LYS A 95 6.00 45.02 -11.25
N GLY A 96 6.29 44.24 -10.20
CA GLY A 96 7.46 44.49 -9.35
C GLY A 96 8.78 44.32 -10.09
N ASN A 97 9.89 44.69 -9.44
CA ASN A 97 11.22 44.50 -10.01
C ASN A 97 11.51 42.99 -10.10
N GLN A 98 11.62 42.46 -11.32
CA GLN A 98 11.81 41.05 -11.56
C GLN A 98 13.04 40.47 -10.84
N LYS A 99 14.14 41.23 -10.74
CA LYS A 99 15.34 40.80 -10.00
C LYS A 99 15.07 40.70 -8.50
N SER A 100 14.31 41.63 -7.93
CA SER A 100 13.92 41.60 -6.51
C SER A 100 12.95 40.44 -6.20
N ILE A 101 12.01 40.16 -7.11
CA ILE A 101 11.10 39.02 -7.01
C ILE A 101 11.89 37.71 -7.10
N GLU A 102 12.80 37.58 -8.07
CA GLU A 102 13.64 36.39 -8.24
C GLU A 102 14.60 36.15 -7.07
N MET A 103 15.05 37.21 -6.40
CA MET A 103 15.86 37.12 -5.19
C MET A 103 15.02 36.89 -3.92
N GLY A 104 13.69 36.90 -4.01
CA GLY A 104 12.79 36.69 -2.86
C GLY A 104 12.78 37.84 -1.84
N VAL A 105 13.21 39.04 -2.24
CA VAL A 105 13.33 40.22 -1.36
C VAL A 105 12.26 41.28 -1.62
N ASP A 106 11.30 41.01 -2.50
CA ASP A 106 10.17 41.91 -2.76
C ASP A 106 9.00 41.62 -1.78
N PRO A 107 8.80 42.43 -0.73
CA PRO A 107 7.75 42.19 0.26
C PRO A 107 6.35 42.38 -0.33
N ASN A 108 6.22 43.21 -1.37
CA ASN A 108 4.94 43.50 -1.98
C ASN A 108 4.44 42.32 -2.81
N TYR A 109 5.33 41.48 -3.33
CA TYR A 109 4.96 40.28 -4.09
C TYR A 109 4.29 39.20 -3.23
N ILE A 110 4.63 39.12 -1.93
CA ILE A 110 4.28 38.01 -1.03
C ILE A 110 2.77 37.76 -0.93
N HIS A 111 1.96 38.83 -0.97
CA HIS A 111 0.50 38.75 -0.78
C HIS A 111 -0.30 39.05 -2.06
N THR A 112 0.34 38.97 -3.24
CA THR A 112 -0.32 39.30 -4.52
C THR A 112 -1.09 38.13 -5.12
N PHE A 113 -2.15 38.43 -5.88
CA PHE A 113 -2.80 37.47 -6.76
C PHE A 113 -1.88 37.02 -7.90
N LYS A 114 -0.87 37.80 -8.29
CA LYS A 114 0.18 37.32 -9.19
C LYS A 114 0.93 36.12 -8.61
N ARG A 115 1.32 36.16 -7.32
CA ARG A 115 1.94 35.03 -6.63
C ARG A 115 0.97 33.88 -6.42
N PHE A 116 -0.28 34.17 -6.07
CA PHE A 116 -1.36 33.17 -5.99
C PHE A 116 -1.48 32.34 -7.27
N GLU A 117 -1.57 32.99 -8.43
CA GLU A 117 -1.68 32.30 -9.73
C GLU A 117 -0.41 31.49 -10.04
N ASN A 118 0.76 32.04 -9.76
CA ASN A 118 2.01 31.31 -9.92
C ASN A 118 2.03 30.03 -9.06
N LEU A 119 1.63 30.11 -7.79
CA LEU A 119 1.58 28.96 -6.88
C LEU A 119 0.59 27.89 -7.36
N LEU A 120 -0.61 28.27 -7.79
CA LEU A 120 -1.61 27.33 -8.30
C LEU A 120 -1.13 26.59 -9.55
N ASN A 121 -0.38 27.30 -10.41
CA ASN A 121 0.23 26.77 -11.63
C ASN A 121 1.60 26.11 -11.41
N ASN A 122 2.00 25.88 -10.15
CA ASN A 122 3.29 25.28 -9.76
C ASN A 122 4.53 26.03 -10.27
N ILE A 123 4.43 27.34 -10.47
CA ILE A 123 5.53 28.23 -10.85
C ILE A 123 6.15 28.80 -9.57
N ASN A 124 7.26 28.22 -9.12
CA ASN A 124 7.98 28.70 -7.95
C ASN A 124 8.94 29.83 -8.34
N VAL A 125 8.83 30.99 -7.68
CA VAL A 125 9.68 32.17 -7.92
C VAL A 125 10.24 32.69 -6.60
N GLY A 126 11.52 33.08 -6.58
CA GLY A 126 12.15 33.76 -5.44
C GLY A 126 12.01 33.02 -4.12
N ILE A 127 11.24 33.60 -3.19
CA ILE A 127 10.95 33.05 -1.86
C ILE A 127 10.35 31.64 -1.91
N ASP A 128 9.71 31.28 -3.02
CA ASP A 128 9.14 29.95 -3.24
C ASP A 128 10.15 28.92 -3.81
N LYS A 129 11.33 29.38 -4.26
CA LYS A 129 12.48 28.53 -4.66
C LYS A 129 13.43 28.23 -3.50
N GLY A 130 13.39 29.03 -2.42
CA GLY A 130 14.31 28.92 -1.29
C GLY A 130 13.99 27.78 -0.32
N ILE A 131 15.03 27.31 0.38
CA ILE A 131 14.91 26.38 1.51
C ILE A 131 14.15 27.10 2.63
N SER A 132 13.03 26.52 3.07
CA SER A 132 12.36 26.99 4.29
C SER A 132 13.35 27.00 5.45
N ILE A 133 13.54 28.15 6.07
CA ILE A 133 14.06 28.21 7.44
C ILE A 133 13.06 27.42 8.30
N GLU A 134 13.58 26.47 9.07
CA GLU A 134 12.84 25.40 9.73
C GLU A 134 11.68 25.92 10.60
N ALA A 135 10.45 25.80 10.10
CA ALA A 135 9.30 25.68 10.98
C ALA A 135 9.19 24.19 11.37
N SER A 136 9.76 23.87 12.53
CA SER A 136 9.85 22.52 13.11
C SER A 136 8.50 22.03 13.65
N GLY A 137 7.50 21.91 12.79
CA GLY A 137 6.18 21.40 13.13
C GLY A 137 5.82 20.18 12.28
N ARG A 138 5.34 19.10 12.91
CA ARG A 138 4.89 17.87 12.20
C ARG A 138 3.78 18.13 11.16
N TYR A 139 3.07 19.24 11.26
CA TYR A 139 2.00 19.66 10.34
C TYR A 139 2.35 20.93 9.55
N ASN A 140 3.63 21.26 9.41
CA ASN A 140 4.06 22.40 8.61
C ASN A 140 3.78 22.14 7.12
N ASN A 141 2.64 22.66 6.64
CA ASN A 141 2.21 22.51 5.26
C ASN A 141 2.82 23.59 4.37
N GLN A 142 3.89 23.22 3.66
CA GLN A 142 4.59 24.14 2.75
C GLN A 142 4.12 24.05 1.30
N ARG A 143 3.05 23.30 1.03
CA ARG A 143 2.55 23.11 -0.33
C ARG A 143 2.06 24.44 -0.90
N ASN A 144 2.21 24.60 -2.21
CA ASN A 144 1.79 25.80 -2.94
C ASN A 144 0.31 26.13 -2.74
N THR A 145 -0.55 25.10 -2.64
CA THR A 145 -1.98 25.27 -2.35
C THR A 145 -2.22 25.95 -1.00
N LYS A 146 -1.47 25.57 0.06
CA LYS A 146 -1.56 26.23 1.38
C LYS A 146 -1.13 27.69 1.29
N LYS A 147 0.01 27.95 0.64
CA LYS A 147 0.52 29.31 0.44
C LYS A 147 -0.47 30.19 -0.34
N ALA A 148 -1.10 29.65 -1.38
CA ALA A 148 -2.12 30.35 -2.15
C ALA A 148 -3.38 30.63 -1.31
N LEU A 149 -3.82 29.65 -0.51
CA LEU A 149 -4.91 29.83 0.44
C LEU A 149 -4.59 30.94 1.47
N ASP A 150 -3.36 30.99 2.01
CA ASP A 150 -2.94 32.02 2.95
C ASP A 150 -2.94 33.44 2.32
N ILE A 151 -2.59 33.55 1.03
CA ILE A 151 -2.72 34.81 0.28
C ILE A 151 -4.19 35.24 0.20
N LEU A 152 -5.09 34.31 -0.15
CA LEU A 152 -6.52 34.61 -0.26
C LEU A 152 -7.14 35.02 1.09
N ILE A 153 -6.75 34.36 2.19
CA ILE A 153 -7.15 34.73 3.56
C ILE A 153 -6.68 36.14 3.89
N SER A 154 -5.42 36.46 3.59
CA SER A 154 -4.87 37.81 3.82
C SER A 154 -5.62 38.88 3.04
N LYS A 155 -5.96 38.61 1.77
CA LYS A 155 -6.74 39.53 0.92
C LYS A 155 -8.15 39.75 1.44
N PHE A 156 -8.80 38.67 1.88
CA PHE A 156 -10.14 38.76 2.48
C PHE A 156 -10.13 39.57 3.78
N HIS A 157 -9.14 39.38 4.66
CA HIS A 157 -9.02 40.19 5.88
C HIS A 157 -8.77 41.67 5.60
N HIS A 158 -7.98 42.00 4.57
CA HIS A 158 -7.78 43.39 4.16
C HIS A 158 -9.11 44.03 3.72
N MET A 159 -9.86 43.34 2.85
CA MET A 159 -11.20 43.76 2.42
C MET A 159 -12.14 43.98 3.63
N GLU A 160 -12.18 43.02 4.55
CA GLU A 160 -13.05 43.07 5.72
C GLU A 160 -12.76 44.29 6.61
N GLN A 161 -11.49 44.67 6.76
CA GLN A 161 -11.07 45.85 7.51
C GLN A 161 -11.47 47.17 6.83
N GLU A 162 -11.29 47.26 5.51
CA GLU A 162 -11.68 48.45 4.73
C GLU A 162 -13.20 48.66 4.74
N LEU A 163 -13.98 47.58 4.57
CA LEU A 163 -15.44 47.65 4.58
C LEU A 163 -16.02 48.00 5.95
N LYS A 164 -15.43 47.49 7.05
CA LYS A 164 -15.79 47.89 8.43
C LYS A 164 -15.55 49.38 8.67
N SER A 165 -14.52 49.95 8.04
CA SER A 165 -14.17 51.37 8.18
C SER A 165 -15.13 52.29 7.39
N ASN A 166 -15.67 51.81 6.27
CA ASN A 166 -16.47 52.61 5.33
C ASN A 166 -18.00 52.52 5.51
N LYS A 167 -18.52 51.76 6.48
CA LYS A 167 -19.97 51.59 6.80
C LYS A 167 -20.89 51.17 5.64
N GLN A 168 -20.34 50.71 4.51
CA GLN A 168 -21.10 50.15 3.39
C GLN A 168 -21.06 48.62 3.49
N ILE A 169 -22.16 47.98 3.89
CA ILE A 169 -22.20 46.52 3.94
C ILE A 169 -23.54 46.00 3.38
N LYS A 170 -23.46 45.15 2.34
CA LYS A 170 -24.41 44.04 2.14
C LYS A 170 -23.85 42.85 2.94
N SER A 171 -24.41 42.57 4.11
CA SER A 171 -23.75 41.67 5.09
C SER A 171 -23.74 40.21 4.66
N GLU A 172 -24.67 39.84 3.79
CA GLU A 172 -24.92 38.46 3.39
C GLU A 172 -23.85 37.91 2.46
N ASP A 173 -23.41 38.70 1.46
CA ASP A 173 -22.39 38.28 0.47
C ASP A 173 -21.02 38.01 1.14
N ILE A 174 -20.64 38.87 2.09
CA ILE A 174 -19.39 38.72 2.86
C ILE A 174 -19.47 37.51 3.79
N CYS A 175 -20.62 37.29 4.44
CA CYS A 175 -20.83 36.11 5.28
C CYS A 175 -20.77 34.82 4.46
N PHE A 176 -21.38 34.81 3.27
CA PHE A 176 -21.35 33.66 2.36
C PHE A 176 -19.93 33.37 1.85
N PHE A 177 -19.19 34.42 1.47
CA PHE A 177 -17.79 34.28 1.09
C PHE A 177 -16.95 33.69 2.22
N ASN A 178 -17.07 34.25 3.43
CA ASN A 178 -16.34 33.77 4.60
C ASN A 178 -16.67 32.30 4.89
N LEU A 179 -17.95 31.92 4.86
CA LEU A 179 -18.37 30.52 5.06
C LEU A 179 -17.72 29.60 4.01
N SER A 180 -17.73 30.01 2.75
CA SER A 180 -17.13 29.25 1.64
C SER A 180 -15.62 29.11 1.83
N LEU A 181 -14.92 30.20 2.18
CA LEU A 181 -13.49 30.20 2.47
C LEU A 181 -13.15 29.29 3.65
N GLN A 182 -13.90 29.36 4.75
CA GLN A 182 -13.71 28.48 5.92
C GLN A 182 -13.93 27.01 5.59
N ASN A 183 -14.92 26.69 4.74
CA ASN A 183 -15.13 25.32 4.28
C ASN A 183 -13.93 24.79 3.48
N VAL A 184 -13.35 25.61 2.60
CA VAL A 184 -12.13 25.26 1.86
C VAL A 184 -10.95 25.04 2.81
N ILE A 185 -10.73 25.94 3.77
CA ILE A 185 -9.67 25.83 4.78
C ILE A 185 -9.80 24.52 5.56
N ASN A 186 -10.98 24.27 6.14
CA ASN A 186 -11.22 23.11 6.97
C ASN A 186 -11.04 21.80 6.20
N ARG A 187 -11.54 21.74 4.96
CA ARG A 187 -11.43 20.54 4.12
C ARG A 187 -9.98 20.26 3.72
N TYR A 188 -9.22 21.29 3.33
CA TYR A 188 -7.82 21.14 2.96
C TYR A 188 -6.95 20.75 4.17
N ASP A 189 -7.11 21.44 5.30
CA ASP A 189 -6.37 21.16 6.53
C ASP A 189 -6.68 19.76 7.07
N TYR A 190 -7.95 19.34 7.04
CA TYR A 190 -8.33 17.98 7.42
C TYR A 190 -7.66 16.95 6.52
N ALA A 191 -7.72 17.11 5.20
CA ALA A 191 -7.12 16.18 4.25
C ALA A 191 -5.59 16.10 4.43
N TYR A 192 -4.92 17.24 4.62
CA TYR A 192 -3.48 17.27 4.85
C TYR A 192 -3.10 16.61 6.18
N LYS A 193 -3.81 16.93 7.27
CA LYS A 193 -3.60 16.30 8.58
C LYS A 193 -3.84 14.79 8.53
N LYS A 194 -4.86 14.34 7.82
CA LYS A 194 -5.12 12.90 7.57
C LYS A 194 -3.92 12.25 6.90
N LEU A 195 -3.41 12.84 5.80
CA LEU A 195 -2.24 12.32 5.09
C LEU A 195 -0.98 12.27 5.97
N VAL A 196 -0.68 13.36 6.68
CA VAL A 196 0.47 13.45 7.59
C VAL A 196 0.36 12.42 8.71
N ASN A 197 -0.82 12.27 9.31
CA ASN A 197 -1.06 11.25 10.33
C ASN A 197 -0.85 9.85 9.79
N TYR A 198 -1.37 9.56 8.59
CA TYR A 198 -1.17 8.28 7.92
C TYR A 198 0.31 8.00 7.68
N GLN A 199 1.05 8.93 7.07
CA GLN A 199 2.50 8.80 6.84
C GLN A 199 3.27 8.58 8.16
N ASN A 200 2.90 9.30 9.21
CA ASN A 200 3.56 9.18 10.51
C ASN A 200 3.40 7.82 11.19
N VAL A 201 2.34 7.07 10.90
CA VAL A 201 2.12 5.73 11.48
C VAL A 201 2.32 4.61 10.48
N SER A 202 2.50 4.95 9.20
CA SER A 202 2.61 3.99 8.12
C SER A 202 3.94 3.26 8.14
N PHE A 203 3.83 1.94 8.05
CA PHE A 203 4.93 1.03 7.76
C PHE A 203 5.64 1.43 6.46
N SER A 204 4.89 1.71 5.39
CA SER A 204 5.46 2.04 4.08
C SER A 204 6.19 3.37 4.06
N SER A 205 5.66 4.39 4.72
CA SER A 205 6.40 5.66 4.84
C SER A 205 7.72 5.47 5.58
N SER A 206 7.77 4.55 6.55
CA SER A 206 9.02 4.20 7.24
C SER A 206 9.95 3.37 6.36
N MET A 207 9.43 2.44 5.57
CA MET A 207 10.23 1.68 4.60
C MET A 207 10.81 2.61 3.52
N ASP A 208 10.05 3.59 3.03
CA ASP A 208 10.51 4.61 2.09
C ASP A 208 11.60 5.49 2.69
N TYR A 209 11.48 5.86 3.97
CA TYR A 209 12.52 6.58 4.69
C TYR A 209 13.83 5.78 4.72
N ILE A 210 13.77 4.50 5.10
CA ILE A 210 14.95 3.61 5.08
C ILE A 210 15.51 3.46 3.66
N ASN A 211 14.65 3.29 2.65
CA ASN A 211 15.07 3.20 1.25
C ASN A 211 15.79 4.46 0.77
N ARG A 212 15.33 5.66 1.17
CA ARG A 212 15.99 6.92 0.82
C ARG A 212 17.36 7.05 1.47
N ILE A 213 17.49 6.63 2.73
CA ILE A 213 18.81 6.56 3.39
C ILE A 213 19.72 5.59 2.63
N VAL A 214 19.24 4.39 2.30
CA VAL A 214 20.02 3.39 1.55
C VAL A 214 20.47 3.93 0.19
N LYS A 215 19.59 4.64 -0.53
CA LYS A 215 19.93 5.28 -1.81
C LYS A 215 20.96 6.39 -1.65
N GLU A 216 20.94 7.13 -0.54
CA GLU A 216 21.92 8.18 -0.26
C GLU A 216 23.31 7.60 0.06
N ILE A 217 23.37 6.51 0.84
CA ILE A 217 24.62 5.87 1.27
C ILE A 217 25.15 4.85 0.27
N ASN A 218 24.34 4.39 -0.68
CA ASN A 218 24.72 3.43 -1.70
C ASN A 218 23.94 3.73 -2.99
N PRO A 219 24.22 4.87 -3.66
CA PRO A 219 23.54 5.21 -4.89
C PRO A 219 23.86 4.14 -5.94
N GLN A 220 22.83 3.51 -6.50
CA GLN A 220 23.01 2.70 -7.69
C GLN A 220 23.49 3.62 -8.79
N LEU A 221 24.71 3.38 -9.28
CA LEU A 221 25.24 4.08 -10.44
C LEU A 221 24.31 3.77 -11.63
N PRO A 222 23.66 4.78 -12.23
CA PRO A 222 23.00 4.59 -13.52
C PRO A 222 24.00 4.00 -14.52
N ILE A 223 23.52 3.13 -15.40
CA ILE A 223 24.30 2.67 -16.54
C ILE A 223 24.24 3.79 -17.57
N TYR A 224 25.36 4.48 -17.78
CA TYR A 224 25.45 5.61 -18.70
C TYR A 224 25.95 5.15 -20.06
N ASN A 225 25.24 5.55 -21.12
CA ASN A 225 25.62 5.22 -22.48
C ASN A 225 26.35 6.38 -23.19
N SER A 226 26.42 7.58 -22.57
CA SER A 226 27.07 8.77 -23.14
C SER A 226 27.73 9.69 -22.10
N MET A 227 28.60 10.60 -22.57
CA MET A 227 29.23 11.66 -21.76
C MET A 227 28.28 12.83 -21.42
N GLU A 228 27.21 13.01 -22.19
CA GLU A 228 26.18 14.01 -21.93
C GLU A 228 25.31 13.60 -20.73
N ASP A 229 24.98 12.31 -20.60
CA ASP A 229 24.25 11.75 -19.45
C ASP A 229 25.03 11.94 -18.12
N LEU A 230 26.36 11.86 -18.17
CA LEU A 230 27.23 12.11 -17.03
C LEU A 230 27.22 13.58 -16.60
N THR A 231 27.11 14.51 -17.56
CA THR A 231 27.16 15.96 -17.31
C THR A 231 25.83 16.47 -16.75
N GLU A 232 24.69 16.00 -17.27
CA GLU A 232 23.37 16.25 -16.67
C GLU A 232 23.28 15.69 -15.23
N MET A 233 23.91 14.54 -14.98
CA MET A 233 23.96 13.96 -13.64
C MET A 233 24.72 14.86 -12.65
N PHE A 234 25.89 15.38 -13.01
CA PHE A 234 26.63 16.32 -12.15
C PHE A 234 25.80 17.58 -11.84
N GLN A 235 24.98 18.06 -12.78
CA GLN A 235 24.07 19.19 -12.58
C GLN A 235 22.86 18.82 -11.70
N LEU A 236 22.31 17.62 -11.81
CA LEU A 236 21.20 17.11 -10.97
C LEU A 236 21.64 16.82 -9.52
N TYR A 237 22.83 16.26 -9.32
CA TYR A 237 23.38 15.98 -7.98
C TYR A 237 23.85 17.23 -7.23
N THR A 238 24.18 18.31 -7.94
CA THR A 238 24.59 19.59 -7.33
C THR A 238 23.42 20.52 -7.06
N SER A 239 22.23 20.27 -7.63
CA SER A 239 21.06 21.17 -7.55
C SER A 239 19.98 20.75 -6.54
N GLN A 240 20.07 19.55 -5.95
CA GLN A 240 19.19 19.14 -4.84
C GLN A 240 19.99 19.01 -3.54
N PRO A 241 19.62 19.74 -2.47
CA PRO A 241 20.15 19.46 -1.14
C PRO A 241 19.79 18.01 -0.77
N ALA A 242 20.78 17.15 -0.56
CA ALA A 242 20.56 15.78 -0.11
C ALA A 242 19.92 15.83 1.30
N LEU A 243 18.63 15.47 1.38
CA LEU A 243 17.86 15.40 2.64
C LEU A 243 18.61 14.60 3.74
N PHE A 244 19.48 13.67 3.32
CA PHE A 244 20.29 12.80 4.18
C PHE A 244 21.81 13.03 4.04
N GLU A 245 22.26 14.21 3.60
CA GLU A 245 23.70 14.53 3.43
C GLU A 245 24.49 14.27 4.73
N HIS A 246 23.89 14.55 5.88
CA HIS A 246 24.47 14.27 7.20
C HIS A 246 24.69 12.76 7.44
N VAL A 247 23.80 11.89 6.95
CA VAL A 247 23.97 10.43 7.01
C VAL A 247 25.10 10.00 6.09
N ARG A 248 25.15 10.55 4.87
CA ARG A 248 26.24 10.30 3.93
C ARG A 248 27.61 10.67 4.51
N LYS A 249 27.71 11.85 5.13
CA LYS A 249 28.91 12.29 5.85
C LYS A 249 29.25 11.37 7.02
N CYS A 250 28.26 10.80 7.71
CA CYS A 250 28.50 9.85 8.77
C CYS A 250 29.14 8.55 8.25
N VAL A 251 28.66 8.04 7.12
CA VAL A 251 29.14 6.78 6.52
C VAL A 251 30.52 6.92 5.88
N TYR A 252 30.76 8.01 5.14
CA TYR A 252 31.97 8.17 4.33
C TYR A 252 33.06 9.05 4.94
N ASN A 253 32.70 9.98 5.83
CA ASN A 253 33.64 10.93 6.42
C ASN A 253 33.85 10.71 7.93
N ASP A 254 33.37 9.58 8.47
CA ASP A 254 33.41 9.22 9.89
C ASP A 254 32.93 10.33 10.84
N THR A 255 32.01 11.17 10.38
CA THR A 255 31.37 12.18 11.23
C THR A 255 30.39 11.50 12.19
N LYS A 256 30.38 11.93 13.45
CA LYS A 256 29.40 11.40 14.43
C LYS A 256 28.00 11.84 14.03
N PRO A 257 27.03 10.93 13.89
CA PRO A 257 25.66 11.31 13.60
C PRO A 257 25.05 12.01 14.81
N SER A 258 24.11 12.92 14.58
CA SER A 258 23.37 13.53 15.68
C SER A 258 22.47 12.48 16.36
N ILE A 259 22.20 12.69 17.65
CA ILE A 259 21.35 11.78 18.44
C ILE A 259 19.94 11.71 17.83
N GLU A 260 19.44 12.85 17.36
CA GLU A 260 18.10 12.99 16.76
C GLU A 260 17.97 12.12 15.49
N VAL A 261 18.99 12.11 14.63
CA VAL A 261 19.00 11.30 13.40
C VAL A 261 18.96 9.81 13.73
N VAL A 262 19.79 9.37 14.68
CA VAL A 262 19.81 7.97 15.12
C VAL A 262 18.46 7.57 15.73
N GLN A 263 17.87 8.42 16.57
CA GLN A 263 16.56 8.17 17.16
C GLN A 263 15.45 8.07 16.11
N GLU A 264 15.47 8.94 15.08
CA GLU A 264 14.48 8.91 14.01
C GLU A 264 14.61 7.65 13.16
N VAL A 265 15.84 7.23 12.80
CA VAL A 265 16.08 5.95 12.12
C VAL A 265 15.55 4.78 12.93
N ARG A 266 15.84 4.72 14.24
CA ARG A 266 15.34 3.66 15.12
C ARG A 266 13.82 3.61 15.19
N LYS A 267 13.18 4.78 15.24
CA LYS A 267 11.72 4.88 15.22
C LYS A 267 11.14 4.34 13.91
N HIS A 268 11.76 4.62 12.77
CA HIS A 268 11.37 4.02 11.50
C HIS A 268 11.64 2.50 11.46
N LEU A 269 12.79 2.03 11.92
CA LEU A 269 13.10 0.60 12.01
C LEU A 269 12.09 -0.17 12.86
N LYS A 270 11.70 0.33 14.03
CA LYS A 270 10.66 -0.28 14.87
C LYS A 270 9.32 -0.39 14.14
N ARG A 271 8.94 0.64 13.37
CA ARG A 271 7.70 0.58 12.56
C ARG A 271 7.80 -0.41 11.42
N VAL A 272 8.95 -0.49 10.75
CA VAL A 272 9.21 -1.51 9.74
C VAL A 272 9.07 -2.90 10.35
N HIS A 273 9.70 -3.13 11.50
CA HIS A 273 9.62 -4.40 12.23
C HIS A 273 8.19 -4.79 12.58
N TYR A 274 7.45 -3.91 13.26
CA TYR A 274 6.06 -4.19 13.65
C TYR A 274 5.14 -4.36 12.45
N GLY A 275 5.32 -3.59 11.37
CA GLY A 275 4.52 -3.73 10.15
C GLY A 275 4.73 -5.08 9.46
N ILE A 276 5.98 -5.56 9.37
CA ILE A 276 6.29 -6.90 8.85
C ILE A 276 5.68 -7.98 9.74
N LEU A 277 5.86 -7.88 11.06
CA LEU A 277 5.31 -8.86 12.01
C LEU A 277 3.79 -8.94 11.90
N ASN A 278 3.11 -7.80 11.84
CA ASN A 278 1.66 -7.75 11.73
C ASN A 278 1.17 -8.43 10.44
N GLY A 279 1.80 -8.12 9.29
CA GLY A 279 1.44 -8.73 8.01
C GLY A 279 1.65 -10.24 7.96
N ILE A 280 2.75 -10.73 8.53
CA ILE A 280 3.00 -12.18 8.61
C ILE A 280 2.03 -12.86 9.57
N THR A 281 1.81 -12.26 10.74
CA THR A 281 0.92 -12.82 11.76
C THR A 281 -0.50 -12.95 11.22
N GLN A 282 -1.00 -11.97 10.47
CA GLN A 282 -2.32 -12.06 9.84
C GLN A 282 -2.40 -13.24 8.85
N ASN A 283 -1.38 -13.41 8.00
CA ASN A 283 -1.33 -14.54 7.08
C ASN A 283 -1.27 -15.88 7.81
N LEU A 284 -0.54 -15.96 8.93
CA LEU A 284 -0.49 -17.14 9.79
C LEU A 284 -1.85 -17.48 10.41
N LEU A 285 -2.62 -16.46 10.82
CA LEU A 285 -3.97 -16.67 11.35
C LEU A 285 -4.90 -17.24 10.27
N HIS A 286 -4.78 -16.78 9.02
CA HIS A 286 -5.49 -17.36 7.87
C HIS A 286 -5.12 -18.83 7.66
N GLU A 287 -3.84 -19.17 7.66
CA GLU A 287 -3.37 -20.56 7.54
C GLU A 287 -3.94 -21.43 8.68
N GLN A 288 -3.94 -20.91 9.91
CA GLN A 288 -4.45 -21.63 11.07
C GLN A 288 -5.95 -21.90 10.99
N VAL A 289 -6.78 -20.92 10.61
CA VAL A 289 -8.24 -21.12 10.55
C VAL A 289 -8.61 -22.12 9.46
N ILE A 290 -7.93 -22.08 8.31
CA ILE A 290 -8.12 -23.02 7.20
C ILE A 290 -7.65 -24.43 7.59
N SER A 291 -6.51 -24.54 8.28
CA SER A 291 -6.01 -25.82 8.81
C SER A 291 -6.98 -26.45 9.82
N LYS A 292 -7.59 -25.63 10.68
CA LYS A 292 -8.65 -26.10 11.60
C LYS A 292 -9.89 -26.57 10.84
N TYR A 293 -10.32 -25.85 9.79
CA TYR A 293 -11.42 -26.31 8.92
C TYR A 293 -11.12 -27.67 8.28
N LYS A 294 -9.94 -27.82 7.67
CA LYS A 294 -9.46 -29.10 7.13
C LYS A 294 -9.54 -30.21 8.19
N THR A 295 -9.03 -29.93 9.39
CA THR A 295 -9.03 -30.90 10.49
C THR A 295 -10.46 -31.29 10.88
N ARG A 296 -11.36 -30.31 11.02
CA ARG A 296 -12.78 -30.55 11.28
C ARG A 296 -13.39 -31.47 10.23
N CYS A 297 -13.24 -31.13 8.95
CA CYS A 297 -13.83 -31.88 7.84
C CYS A 297 -13.27 -33.31 7.70
N MET A 298 -12.00 -33.53 8.02
CA MET A 298 -11.38 -34.85 7.84
C MET A 298 -11.56 -35.78 9.06
N TRP A 299 -11.56 -35.23 10.28
CA TRP A 299 -11.45 -36.03 11.50
C TRP A 299 -12.72 -36.02 12.35
N TYR A 300 -13.40 -34.88 12.43
CA TYR A 300 -14.51 -34.71 13.39
C TYR A 300 -15.87 -34.77 12.73
N ASP A 301 -15.99 -34.23 11.52
CA ASP A 301 -17.27 -33.88 10.90
C ASP A 301 -17.38 -34.45 9.48
N LYS A 302 -16.55 -35.45 9.15
CA LYS A 302 -16.42 -36.02 7.80
C LYS A 302 -17.74 -36.52 7.25
N GLU A 303 -18.48 -37.31 8.03
CA GLU A 303 -19.76 -37.87 7.61
C GLU A 303 -20.80 -36.78 7.35
N ARG A 304 -20.90 -35.76 8.23
CA ARG A 304 -21.80 -34.62 8.00
C ARG A 304 -21.42 -33.86 6.74
N THR A 305 -20.15 -33.46 6.60
CA THR A 305 -19.71 -32.68 5.44
C THR A 305 -19.91 -33.46 4.15
N ARG A 306 -19.67 -34.78 4.15
CA ARG A 306 -19.92 -35.65 3.00
C ARG A 306 -21.41 -35.81 2.70
N SER A 307 -22.27 -35.87 3.71
CA SER A 307 -23.73 -35.97 3.54
C SER A 307 -24.34 -34.76 2.80
N LEU A 308 -23.71 -33.59 2.88
CA LEU A 308 -24.14 -32.38 2.15
C LEU A 308 -24.05 -32.55 0.63
N LEU A 309 -23.29 -33.53 0.15
CA LEU A 309 -22.96 -33.69 -1.26
C LEU A 309 -23.90 -34.62 -2.00
N PHE A 310 -24.82 -35.29 -1.31
CA PHE A 310 -25.70 -36.29 -1.89
C PHE A 310 -27.14 -35.82 -1.95
N ASP A 311 -27.83 -36.17 -3.03
CA ASP A 311 -29.27 -36.01 -3.14
C ASP A 311 -30.01 -37.16 -2.41
N LYS A 312 -31.35 -37.17 -2.52
CA LYS A 312 -32.20 -38.20 -1.90
C LYS A 312 -31.95 -39.61 -2.45
N ASN A 313 -31.34 -39.73 -3.63
CA ASN A 313 -31.02 -41.00 -4.27
C ASN A 313 -29.59 -41.46 -3.97
N GLY A 314 -28.82 -40.69 -3.19
CA GLY A 314 -27.41 -40.99 -2.90
C GLY A 314 -26.44 -40.59 -4.00
N GLU A 315 -26.90 -39.81 -5.00
CA GLU A 315 -26.06 -39.32 -6.10
C GLU A 315 -25.46 -37.95 -5.77
N TYR A 316 -24.31 -37.63 -6.36
CA TYR A 316 -23.69 -36.32 -6.13
C TYR A 316 -24.56 -35.18 -6.69
N ILE A 317 -24.83 -34.17 -5.85
CA ILE A 317 -25.60 -32.99 -6.26
C ILE A 317 -24.87 -32.17 -7.34
N ARG A 318 -25.65 -31.52 -8.22
CA ARG A 318 -25.15 -30.40 -9.02
C ARG A 318 -24.77 -29.25 -8.08
N GLY A 319 -23.60 -28.64 -8.28
CA GLY A 319 -23.10 -27.58 -7.38
C GLY A 319 -22.43 -28.09 -6.10
N LYS A 320 -21.86 -29.29 -6.13
CA LYS A 320 -21.07 -29.86 -5.01
C LYS A 320 -19.93 -28.95 -4.54
N GLU A 321 -19.28 -28.25 -5.47
CA GLU A 321 -18.21 -27.29 -5.20
C GLU A 321 -18.75 -26.11 -4.37
N ASP A 322 -19.74 -25.38 -4.90
CA ASP A 322 -20.42 -24.29 -4.21
C ASP A 322 -20.94 -24.68 -2.82
N THR A 323 -21.44 -25.91 -2.67
CA THR A 323 -21.96 -26.41 -1.40
C THR A 323 -20.85 -26.52 -0.35
N LEU A 324 -19.69 -27.06 -0.71
CA LEU A 324 -18.54 -27.16 0.19
C LEU A 324 -17.90 -25.80 0.49
N VAL A 325 -17.85 -24.93 -0.52
CA VAL A 325 -17.38 -23.55 -0.35
C VAL A 325 -18.31 -22.76 0.58
N LYS A 326 -19.63 -22.94 0.49
CA LYS A 326 -20.61 -22.35 1.43
C LYS A 326 -20.46 -22.89 2.85
N ASP A 327 -20.21 -24.19 3.04
CA ASP A 327 -19.94 -24.76 4.37
C ASP A 327 -18.67 -24.14 4.97
N MET A 328 -17.63 -23.96 4.15
CA MET A 328 -16.41 -23.26 4.54
C MET A 328 -16.66 -21.79 4.89
N ALA A 329 -17.46 -21.08 4.10
CA ALA A 329 -17.82 -19.68 4.35
C ALA A 329 -18.48 -19.50 5.72
N ARG A 330 -19.43 -20.38 6.06
CA ARG A 330 -20.10 -20.36 7.37
C ARG A 330 -19.12 -20.62 8.50
N TYR A 331 -18.27 -21.63 8.36
CA TYR A 331 -17.23 -21.90 9.35
C TYR A 331 -16.29 -20.71 9.55
N LEU A 332 -15.87 -20.05 8.47
CA LEU A 332 -15.00 -18.87 8.53
C LEU A 332 -15.71 -17.71 9.24
N PHE A 333 -16.98 -17.47 8.92
CA PHE A 333 -17.80 -16.46 9.58
C PHE A 333 -17.93 -16.73 11.09
N ASP A 334 -18.22 -17.96 11.48
CA ASP A 334 -18.31 -18.38 12.89
C ASP A 334 -16.98 -18.22 13.65
N ASN A 335 -15.85 -18.19 12.93
CA ASN A 335 -14.51 -17.95 13.47
C ASN A 335 -14.05 -16.48 13.33
N GLY A 336 -14.96 -15.56 12.99
CA GLY A 336 -14.68 -14.13 12.93
C GLY A 336 -14.08 -13.63 11.60
N TYR A 337 -14.14 -14.43 10.53
CA TYR A 337 -13.72 -14.04 9.19
C TYR A 337 -14.96 -13.75 8.32
N PRO A 338 -15.31 -12.47 8.08
CA PRO A 338 -16.49 -12.08 7.32
C PRO A 338 -16.27 -12.26 5.80
N VAL A 339 -16.02 -13.49 5.37
CA VAL A 339 -15.84 -13.82 3.96
C VAL A 339 -17.14 -13.64 3.18
N LEU A 340 -17.02 -13.01 2.02
CA LEU A 340 -18.08 -12.87 1.04
C LEU A 340 -17.99 -14.05 0.06
N PHE A 341 -19.15 -14.67 -0.22
CA PHE A 341 -19.27 -15.76 -1.17
C PHE A 341 -19.57 -15.22 -2.57
N HIS A 342 -18.88 -15.75 -3.59
CA HIS A 342 -19.12 -15.40 -5.00
C HIS A 342 -18.94 -13.90 -5.27
N VAL A 343 -17.80 -13.34 -4.85
CA VAL A 343 -17.51 -11.92 -5.09
C VAL A 343 -17.22 -11.70 -6.57
N GLN A 344 -18.13 -10.98 -7.21
CA GLN A 344 -18.02 -10.59 -8.61
C GLN A 344 -17.21 -9.30 -8.74
N THR A 345 -16.18 -9.36 -9.57
CA THR A 345 -15.43 -8.22 -10.12
C THR A 345 -15.72 -8.13 -11.62
N GLU A 346 -15.28 -7.06 -12.29
CA GLU A 346 -15.67 -6.72 -13.68
C GLU A 346 -15.72 -7.93 -14.64
N ASN A 347 -14.75 -8.86 -14.56
CA ASN A 347 -14.69 -10.03 -15.43
C ASN A 347 -14.45 -11.37 -14.71
N LEU A 348 -14.48 -11.40 -13.37
CA LEU A 348 -14.14 -12.59 -12.58
C LEU A 348 -15.03 -12.74 -11.36
N GLN A 349 -15.29 -13.99 -10.97
CA GLN A 349 -16.01 -14.32 -9.75
C GLN A 349 -15.10 -15.20 -8.89
N THR A 350 -14.75 -14.71 -7.71
CA THR A 350 -13.96 -15.47 -6.73
C THR A 350 -14.89 -16.25 -5.81
N ASP A 351 -14.45 -17.42 -5.35
CA ASP A 351 -15.26 -18.27 -4.47
C ASP A 351 -15.50 -17.63 -3.10
N LEU A 352 -14.42 -17.31 -2.37
CA LEU A 352 -14.49 -16.60 -1.09
C LEU A 352 -13.44 -15.50 -1.01
N MET A 353 -13.88 -14.32 -0.56
CA MET A 353 -12.99 -13.19 -0.33
C MET A 353 -13.40 -12.40 0.91
N ASP A 354 -12.44 -12.06 1.77
CA ASP A 354 -12.63 -11.06 2.84
C ASP A 354 -11.94 -9.74 2.45
N PRO A 355 -12.70 -8.76 1.91
CA PRO A 355 -12.14 -7.45 1.55
C PRO A 355 -11.99 -6.50 2.74
N SER A 356 -12.50 -6.85 3.93
CA SER A 356 -12.57 -5.93 5.08
C SER A 356 -11.24 -5.82 5.84
N GLN A 357 -10.35 -6.81 5.67
CA GLN A 357 -9.09 -6.89 6.37
C GLN A 357 -7.98 -6.16 5.63
N LYS A 358 -7.01 -5.64 6.40
CA LYS A 358 -5.78 -5.05 5.84
C LYS A 358 -5.04 -6.02 4.91
N TYR A 359 -5.02 -7.30 5.25
CA TYR A 359 -4.54 -8.37 4.38
C TYR A 359 -5.74 -9.24 4.02
N PRO A 360 -6.30 -9.09 2.80
CA PRO A 360 -7.49 -9.83 2.41
C PRO A 360 -7.26 -11.34 2.40
N LEU A 361 -8.29 -12.10 2.78
CA LEU A 361 -8.31 -13.55 2.62
C LEU A 361 -8.93 -13.86 1.25
N LEU A 362 -8.23 -14.61 0.40
CA LEU A 362 -8.77 -15.15 -0.85
C LEU A 362 -8.68 -16.67 -0.84
N ILE A 363 -9.80 -17.34 -1.09
CA ILE A 363 -9.87 -18.79 -1.20
C ILE A 363 -10.59 -19.15 -2.50
N GLU A 364 -9.99 -20.04 -3.27
CA GLU A 364 -10.61 -20.74 -4.39
C GLU A 364 -10.82 -22.20 -4.01
N GLY A 365 -12.05 -22.69 -4.13
CA GLY A 365 -12.44 -24.06 -3.86
C GLY A 365 -12.51 -24.88 -5.14
N LYS A 366 -12.02 -26.13 -5.10
CA LYS A 366 -12.24 -27.10 -6.19
C LYS A 366 -12.62 -28.45 -5.63
N ALA A 367 -13.66 -29.08 -6.20
CA ALA A 367 -14.09 -30.41 -5.81
C ALA A 367 -13.98 -31.40 -6.97
N TYR A 368 -13.38 -32.57 -6.75
CA TYR A 368 -13.19 -33.56 -7.81
C TYR A 368 -13.63 -34.98 -7.46
N THR A 369 -13.97 -35.71 -8.51
CA THR A 369 -14.32 -37.14 -8.51
C THR A 369 -13.54 -37.81 -9.66
N GLY A 370 -12.59 -38.70 -9.35
CA GLY A 370 -11.77 -39.36 -10.37
C GLY A 370 -10.49 -38.59 -10.73
N SER A 371 -9.96 -38.81 -11.94
CA SER A 371 -8.75 -38.11 -12.41
C SER A 371 -9.07 -36.65 -12.79
N SER A 372 -8.30 -35.71 -12.26
CA SER A 372 -8.55 -34.26 -12.42
C SER A 372 -7.27 -33.40 -12.43
N GLU A 373 -6.10 -33.99 -12.70
CA GLU A 373 -4.80 -33.28 -12.69
C GLU A 373 -4.84 -31.97 -13.49
N SER A 374 -5.28 -32.04 -14.76
CA SER A 374 -5.34 -30.86 -15.65
C SER A 374 -6.30 -29.79 -15.14
N THR A 375 -7.45 -30.19 -14.60
CA THR A 375 -8.45 -29.25 -14.05
C THR A 375 -7.90 -28.56 -12.80
N LEU A 376 -7.19 -29.31 -11.95
CA LEU A 376 -6.60 -28.77 -10.73
C LEU A 376 -5.45 -27.80 -11.02
N ILE A 377 -4.59 -28.11 -12.01
CA ILE A 377 -3.52 -27.20 -12.43
C ILE A 377 -4.12 -25.92 -13.04
N ARG A 378 -5.16 -26.04 -13.88
CA ARG A 378 -5.86 -24.89 -14.46
C ARG A 378 -6.52 -24.01 -13.39
N GLY A 379 -7.09 -24.60 -12.34
CA GLY A 379 -7.68 -23.85 -11.22
C GLY A 379 -6.65 -23.00 -10.46
N ILE A 380 -5.42 -23.46 -10.31
CA ILE A 380 -4.32 -22.66 -9.74
C ILE A 380 -3.99 -21.47 -10.64
N ALA A 381 -3.91 -21.69 -11.96
CA ALA A 381 -3.61 -20.62 -12.89
C ALA A 381 -4.74 -19.57 -12.97
N GLN A 382 -5.99 -20.01 -12.86
CA GLN A 382 -7.15 -19.13 -12.71
C GLN A 382 -7.06 -18.30 -11.43
N LEU A 383 -6.74 -18.91 -10.29
CA LEU A 383 -6.50 -18.19 -9.03
C LEU A 383 -5.37 -17.16 -9.17
N HIS A 384 -4.27 -17.52 -9.82
CA HIS A 384 -3.19 -16.56 -10.11
C HIS A 384 -3.68 -15.38 -10.96
N ALA A 385 -4.51 -15.63 -11.98
CA ALA A 385 -5.10 -14.57 -12.80
C ALA A 385 -6.02 -13.66 -11.95
N TYR A 386 -6.71 -14.20 -10.95
CA TYR A 386 -7.51 -13.40 -10.01
C TYR A 386 -6.62 -12.48 -9.18
N MET A 387 -5.52 -13.00 -8.64
CA MET A 387 -4.55 -12.22 -7.87
C MET A 387 -3.95 -11.07 -8.70
N ASN A 388 -3.63 -11.31 -9.98
CA ASN A 388 -3.19 -10.27 -10.91
C ASN A 388 -4.21 -9.14 -11.06
N ASN A 389 -5.50 -9.46 -11.18
CA ASN A 389 -6.54 -8.43 -11.33
C ASN A 389 -6.71 -7.55 -10.09
N PHE A 390 -6.33 -8.04 -8.91
CA PHE A 390 -6.32 -7.24 -7.69
C PHE A 390 -5.03 -6.44 -7.50
N GLU A 391 -4.03 -6.59 -8.37
CA GLU A 391 -2.67 -6.07 -8.15
C GLU A 391 -2.65 -4.55 -7.92
N THR A 392 -3.37 -3.81 -8.77
CA THR A 392 -3.40 -2.34 -8.75
C THR A 392 -4.54 -1.79 -7.89
N THR A 393 -5.27 -2.67 -7.20
CA THR A 393 -6.44 -2.28 -6.42
C THR A 393 -6.09 -2.12 -4.95
N HIS A 394 -6.98 -1.46 -4.19
CA HIS A 394 -6.88 -1.40 -2.74
C HIS A 394 -6.94 -2.79 -2.10
N TYR A 395 -7.33 -3.83 -2.85
CA TYR A 395 -7.44 -5.21 -2.40
C TYR A 395 -6.24 -6.07 -2.69
N TYR A 396 -5.05 -5.55 -3.08
CA TYR A 396 -3.86 -6.38 -3.36
C TYR A 396 -3.71 -7.58 -2.40
N ILE A 397 -3.60 -8.78 -2.98
CA ILE A 397 -3.69 -10.08 -2.30
C ILE A 397 -2.36 -10.82 -2.49
N PRO A 398 -1.41 -10.73 -1.55
CA PRO A 398 -0.11 -11.39 -1.70
C PRO A 398 -0.17 -12.91 -1.49
N VAL A 399 -1.20 -13.40 -0.78
CA VAL A 399 -1.36 -14.80 -0.41
C VAL A 399 -2.79 -15.24 -0.66
N ALA A 400 -2.96 -16.36 -1.36
CA ALA A 400 -4.25 -16.99 -1.59
C ALA A 400 -4.22 -18.49 -1.29
N TYR A 401 -5.40 -19.06 -1.03
CA TYR A 401 -5.55 -20.46 -0.68
C TYR A 401 -6.30 -21.20 -1.78
N TYR A 402 -5.75 -22.33 -2.20
CA TYR A 402 -6.37 -23.21 -3.16
C TYR A 402 -6.86 -24.47 -2.46
N VAL A 403 -8.14 -24.50 -2.10
CA VAL A 403 -8.73 -25.55 -1.28
C VAL A 403 -9.32 -26.64 -2.17
N VAL A 404 -8.73 -27.82 -2.13
CA VAL A 404 -9.11 -28.95 -2.97
C VAL A 404 -9.83 -30.00 -2.13
N PHE A 405 -11.11 -30.22 -2.42
CA PHE A 405 -11.94 -31.26 -1.82
C PHE A 405 -11.87 -32.54 -2.67
N ARG A 406 -11.22 -33.58 -2.14
CA ARG A 406 -11.22 -34.91 -2.77
C ARG A 406 -12.48 -35.66 -2.36
N LEU A 407 -13.33 -36.01 -3.33
CA LEU A 407 -14.55 -36.80 -3.07
C LEU A 407 -14.36 -38.28 -3.45
N SER A 408 -13.54 -38.54 -4.48
CA SER A 408 -13.06 -39.86 -4.92
C SER A 408 -11.87 -39.69 -5.88
N GLY A 409 -11.19 -40.78 -6.25
CA GLY A 409 -10.05 -40.76 -7.18
C GLY A 409 -8.67 -40.71 -6.50
N PRO A 410 -7.58 -40.48 -7.24
CA PRO A 410 -6.23 -40.40 -6.67
C PRO A 410 -6.11 -39.22 -5.69
N VAL A 411 -5.19 -39.34 -4.73
CA VAL A 411 -4.74 -38.20 -3.91
C VAL A 411 -3.69 -37.46 -4.74
N TYR A 412 -3.89 -36.16 -4.95
CA TYR A 412 -2.89 -35.32 -5.60
C TYR A 412 -1.93 -34.76 -4.57
N ASP A 413 -0.63 -34.87 -4.81
CA ASP A 413 0.39 -34.26 -3.94
C ASP A 413 0.88 -32.97 -4.60
N PHE A 414 0.56 -31.83 -3.98
CA PHE A 414 0.95 -30.51 -4.46
C PHE A 414 2.22 -30.03 -3.74
N PRO A 415 3.00 -29.12 -4.35
CA PRO A 415 3.99 -28.36 -3.61
C PRO A 415 3.35 -27.66 -2.41
N LYS A 416 4.06 -27.62 -1.27
CA LYS A 416 3.56 -26.99 -0.03
C LYS A 416 3.12 -25.54 -0.25
N GLU A 417 3.85 -24.83 -1.10
CA GLU A 417 3.52 -23.50 -1.58
C GLU A 417 3.93 -23.37 -3.04
N ILE A 418 3.18 -22.56 -3.78
CA ILE A 418 3.48 -22.19 -5.16
C ILE A 418 3.80 -20.70 -5.12
N VAL A 419 5.09 -20.38 -5.16
CA VAL A 419 5.60 -19.02 -5.11
C VAL A 419 5.77 -18.54 -6.55
N THR A 420 5.06 -17.49 -6.95
CA THR A 420 5.40 -16.77 -8.18
C THR A 420 6.21 -15.52 -7.84
N ASN A 421 6.64 -14.75 -8.84
CA ASN A 421 7.43 -13.53 -8.61
C ASN A 421 6.79 -12.56 -7.60
N ARG A 422 5.45 -12.56 -7.49
CA ARG A 422 4.69 -11.56 -6.71
C ARG A 422 3.68 -12.15 -5.73
N TYR A 423 3.39 -13.46 -5.81
CA TYR A 423 2.28 -14.08 -5.09
C TYR A 423 2.67 -15.41 -4.47
N ARG A 424 1.92 -15.81 -3.45
CA ARG A 424 2.00 -17.14 -2.86
C ARG A 424 0.63 -17.81 -2.88
N ILE A 425 0.55 -18.96 -3.52
CA ILE A 425 -0.65 -19.81 -3.49
C ILE A 425 -0.36 -21.00 -2.58
N ILE A 426 -1.24 -21.23 -1.61
CA ILE A 426 -1.12 -22.32 -0.63
C ILE A 426 -2.19 -23.38 -0.94
N PRO A 427 -1.82 -24.52 -1.52
CA PRO A 427 -2.73 -25.64 -1.73
C PRO A 427 -3.13 -26.28 -0.40
N VAL A 428 -4.43 -26.53 -0.21
CA VAL A 428 -4.98 -27.21 0.96
C VAL A 428 -5.88 -28.33 0.51
N ILE A 429 -5.44 -29.57 0.72
CA ILE A 429 -6.25 -30.75 0.37
C ILE A 429 -7.09 -31.17 1.57
N ILE A 430 -8.39 -31.31 1.35
CA ILE A 430 -9.38 -31.84 2.29
C ILE A 430 -9.91 -33.15 1.71
N ASP A 431 -9.55 -34.28 2.33
CA ASP A 431 -9.95 -35.60 1.87
C ASP A 431 -11.29 -36.03 2.47
N LEU A 432 -12.34 -35.97 1.65
CA LEU A 432 -13.70 -36.42 1.97
C LEU A 432 -14.04 -37.75 1.28
N GLY A 433 -13.04 -38.43 0.69
CA GLY A 433 -13.19 -39.73 0.07
C GLY A 433 -13.71 -40.78 1.06
N ASP A 434 -14.46 -41.76 0.56
CA ASP A 434 -14.95 -42.86 1.40
C ASP A 434 -13.76 -43.59 2.05
N SER A 435 -13.91 -43.87 3.34
CA SER A 435 -12.96 -44.62 4.16
C SER A 435 -12.67 -46.01 3.58
N SER A 436 -13.61 -46.58 2.82
CA SER A 436 -13.47 -47.86 2.11
C SER A 436 -12.39 -47.86 1.00
N VAL A 437 -12.04 -46.69 0.45
CA VAL A 437 -11.09 -46.48 -0.66
C VAL A 437 -9.91 -45.56 -0.28
N SER A 438 -9.58 -45.51 1.02
CA SER A 438 -8.48 -44.71 1.58
C SER A 438 -7.37 -45.59 2.16
N GLY A 439 -6.15 -45.06 2.22
CA GLY A 439 -4.98 -45.76 2.76
C GLY A 439 -4.54 -46.96 1.91
N SER A 440 -4.28 -48.11 2.54
CA SER A 440 -3.83 -49.33 1.85
C SER A 440 -4.88 -49.94 0.91
N LYS A 441 -6.12 -49.47 0.95
CA LYS A 441 -7.24 -49.88 0.09
C LYS A 441 -7.48 -48.92 -1.08
N GLN A 442 -6.63 -47.91 -1.23
CA GLN A 442 -6.75 -46.94 -2.31
C GLN A 442 -6.31 -47.56 -3.64
N GLU A 443 -7.25 -47.76 -4.57
CA GLU A 443 -6.98 -48.38 -5.88
C GLU A 443 -6.04 -47.54 -6.75
N ASN A 444 -6.08 -46.20 -6.60
CA ASN A 444 -5.29 -45.28 -7.41
C ASN A 444 -4.11 -44.73 -6.60
N PRO A 445 -2.86 -44.86 -7.11
CA PRO A 445 -1.68 -44.33 -6.43
C PRO A 445 -1.75 -42.80 -6.32
N PRO A 446 -1.11 -42.20 -5.30
CA PRO A 446 -0.95 -40.75 -5.24
C PRO A 446 -0.26 -40.20 -6.49
N VAL A 447 -0.73 -39.06 -6.99
CA VAL A 447 -0.19 -38.40 -8.19
C VAL A 447 0.51 -37.12 -7.76
N SER A 448 1.82 -37.05 -7.96
CA SER A 448 2.60 -35.84 -7.66
C SER A 448 2.44 -34.81 -8.78
N ILE A 449 1.92 -33.63 -8.44
CA ILE A 449 1.86 -32.48 -9.33
C ILE A 449 3.12 -31.66 -9.09
N LYS A 450 3.99 -31.60 -10.09
CA LYS A 450 5.26 -30.87 -10.00
C LYS A 450 5.07 -29.37 -10.13
N TYR A 451 5.89 -28.60 -9.42
CA TYR A 451 5.90 -27.14 -9.44
C TYR A 451 6.06 -26.59 -10.87
N GLU A 452 6.94 -27.18 -11.68
CA GLU A 452 7.24 -26.69 -13.03
C GLU A 452 6.02 -26.77 -13.96
N LYS A 453 5.19 -27.82 -13.81
CA LYS A 453 3.94 -27.95 -14.58
C LYS A 453 2.96 -26.83 -14.25
N ILE A 454 2.90 -26.42 -12.98
CA ILE A 454 2.00 -25.36 -12.51
C ILE A 454 2.47 -24.01 -13.07
N ILE A 455 3.77 -23.71 -12.99
CA ILE A 455 4.33 -22.46 -13.51
C ILE A 455 4.13 -22.36 -15.02
N HIS A 456 4.40 -23.43 -15.77
CA HIS A 456 4.16 -23.45 -17.21
C HIS A 456 2.70 -23.10 -17.57
N GLN A 457 1.72 -23.67 -16.84
CA GLN A 457 0.31 -23.37 -17.07
C GLN A 457 -0.05 -21.90 -16.75
N ILE A 458 0.55 -21.34 -15.70
CA ILE A 458 0.39 -19.92 -15.33
C ILE A 458 0.93 -19.02 -16.45
N GLU A 459 2.12 -19.34 -16.98
CA GLU A 459 2.77 -18.60 -18.06
C GLU A 459 1.94 -18.66 -19.36
N GLU A 460 1.43 -19.83 -19.74
CA GLU A 460 0.53 -19.97 -20.89
C GLU A 460 -0.70 -19.07 -20.79
N ILE A 461 -1.38 -19.07 -19.64
CA ILE A 461 -2.59 -18.25 -19.45
C ILE A 461 -2.28 -16.75 -19.44
N ASN A 462 -1.12 -16.35 -18.91
CA ASN A 462 -0.69 -14.95 -18.90
C ASN A 462 -0.25 -14.46 -20.30
N ASN A 463 0.28 -15.33 -21.16
CA ASN A 463 0.74 -15.01 -22.52
C ASN A 463 -0.38 -14.99 -23.57
N ILE A 464 -1.62 -15.36 -23.21
CA ILE A 464 -2.79 -15.35 -24.10
C ILE A 464 -3.56 -14.01 -24.04
N LYS A 465 -3.02 -12.98 -23.38
CA LYS A 465 -3.63 -11.64 -23.30
C LYS A 465 -2.96 -10.60 -24.19
#